data_AF-A0A2H1EHL7-F1
#
_entry.id   AF-A0A2H1EHL7-F1
#
_cell.length_a   1.000
_cell.length_b   1.000
_cell.length_c   1.000
_cell.angle_alpha   90.00
_cell.angle_beta   90.00
_cell.angle_gamma   90.00
#
_symmetry.space_group_name_H-M   'P 1'
#
loop_
_entity.id
_entity.type
_entity.pdbx_description
1 polymer ?
#
loop_
_entity_poly.entity_id
_entity_poly.type
_entity_poly.pdbx_seq_one_letter_code
_entity_poly.pdbx_strand_id
1 'polypeptide(L)'
;MNKPVLVLAFAVILMVLFGINSAFAVSSLEISTNKKTYEYGDYLSINILVPDLSSKMVILHIIDSSNKTSAPINLPITQTNTTITTPVPFYKINFDPGTYRINAQYSNFTTSTSFDIIDSGKIAIPVELKSLVKTLEQGDQSDNAYTSLIRELVNDKIIDIPNYVQSNQPHIPQWFKNNFKWWADSSISDNDFGMAIKYLMQKGIILA
;
A
#
# COMPACT_ATOMS: atom_id res chain seq x y z
N MET A 1 70.10 -20.12 22.47
CA MET A 1 69.65 -18.73 22.72
C MET A 1 69.09 -18.18 21.42
N ASN A 2 68.03 -17.38 21.52
CA ASN A 2 66.94 -17.21 20.55
C ASN A 2 67.26 -16.42 19.26
N LYS A 3 66.47 -16.69 18.22
CA LYS A 3 66.44 -16.12 16.85
C LYS A 3 66.32 -14.58 16.83
N PRO A 4 66.71 -13.94 15.70
CA PRO A 4 65.74 -13.06 15.04
C PRO A 4 65.84 -13.12 13.50
N VAL A 5 65.63 -14.30 12.90
CA VAL A 5 65.37 -14.40 11.43
C VAL A 5 63.87 -14.67 11.15
N LEU A 6 63.08 -14.93 12.20
CA LEU A 6 61.65 -15.22 12.09
C LEU A 6 60.74 -13.96 12.10
N VAL A 7 61.28 -12.75 12.34
CA VAL A 7 60.47 -11.53 12.46
C VAL A 7 60.27 -10.83 11.10
N LEU A 8 61.20 -10.95 10.15
CA LEU A 8 61.05 -10.30 8.84
C LEU A 8 60.10 -11.05 7.89
N ALA A 9 59.98 -12.37 8.00
CA ALA A 9 59.04 -13.15 7.18
C ALA A 9 57.58 -12.96 7.61
N PHE A 10 57.33 -12.55 8.86
CA PHE A 10 55.99 -12.22 9.36
C PHE A 10 55.54 -10.81 8.97
N ALA A 11 56.46 -9.88 8.72
CA ALA A 11 56.13 -8.51 8.34
C ALA A 11 55.64 -8.39 6.88
N VAL A 12 56.09 -9.27 5.98
CA VAL A 12 55.70 -9.23 4.55
C VAL A 12 54.41 -10.01 4.28
N ILE A 13 54.07 -11.02 5.09
CA ILE A 13 52.83 -11.81 4.95
C ILE A 13 51.63 -11.12 5.63
N LEU A 14 51.85 -10.23 6.60
CA LEU A 14 50.76 -9.46 7.23
C LEU A 14 50.29 -8.25 6.39
N MET A 15 51.09 -7.76 5.43
CA MET A 15 50.69 -6.67 4.53
C MET A 15 49.76 -7.13 3.39
N VAL A 16 49.64 -8.43 3.12
CA VAL A 16 48.70 -8.97 2.13
C VAL A 16 47.34 -9.35 2.75
N LEU A 17 47.26 -9.47 4.08
CA LEU A 17 46.02 -9.79 4.81
C LEU A 17 45.16 -8.55 5.14
N PHE A 18 45.73 -7.35 5.06
CA PHE A 18 44.98 -6.10 5.04
C PHE A 18 45.01 -5.53 3.63
N GLY A 19 44.31 -6.22 2.72
CA GLY A 19 43.71 -5.53 1.59
C GLY A 19 42.77 -4.48 2.18
N ILE A 20 43.27 -3.27 2.38
CA ILE A 20 42.43 -2.09 2.55
C ILE A 20 41.73 -1.91 1.20
N ASN A 21 40.65 -2.67 1.00
CA ASN A 21 39.59 -2.22 0.14
C ASN A 21 39.09 -0.95 0.83
N SER A 22 39.68 0.20 0.48
CA SER A 22 39.01 1.47 0.65
C SER A 22 37.78 1.41 -0.25
N ALA A 23 36.72 0.77 0.26
CA ALA A 23 35.38 1.04 -0.23
C ALA A 23 35.16 2.51 0.13
N PHE A 24 35.46 3.41 -0.79
CA PHE A 24 34.90 4.75 -0.72
C PHE A 24 33.39 4.52 -0.67
N ALA A 25 32.77 4.82 0.47
CA ALA A 25 31.33 4.87 0.56
C ALA A 25 30.90 6.00 -0.39
N VAL A 26 30.58 5.64 -1.64
CA VAL A 26 29.99 6.57 -2.58
C VAL A 26 28.64 6.88 -1.98
N SER A 27 28.50 8.11 -1.48
CA SER A 27 27.21 8.59 -1.00
C SER A 27 26.22 8.42 -2.16
N SER A 28 25.22 7.56 -1.99
CA SER A 28 24.29 7.15 -3.04
C SER A 28 22.84 7.41 -2.64
N LEU A 29 21.98 7.61 -3.63
CA LEU A 29 20.54 7.62 -3.45
C LEU A 29 20.05 6.20 -3.09
N GLU A 30 19.37 6.06 -1.96
CA GLU A 30 18.69 4.82 -1.57
C GLU A 30 17.19 5.06 -1.43
N ILE A 31 16.40 4.06 -1.87
CA ILE A 31 14.96 4.06 -1.63
C ILE A 31 14.52 2.69 -1.14
N SER A 32 13.55 2.68 -0.23
CA SER A 32 12.94 1.47 0.28
C SER A 32 11.48 1.71 0.59
N THR A 33 10.70 0.66 0.59
CA THR A 33 9.34 0.64 1.13
C THR A 33 9.35 0.09 2.55
N ASN A 34 8.41 0.51 3.40
CA ASN A 34 8.32 -0.02 4.77
C ASN A 34 7.87 -1.49 4.83
N LYS A 35 7.19 -1.98 3.79
CA LYS A 35 6.81 -3.38 3.59
C LYS A 35 7.26 -3.87 2.22
N LYS A 36 7.48 -5.18 2.10
CA LYS A 36 7.69 -5.84 0.80
C LYS A 36 6.37 -6.28 0.15
N THR A 37 5.35 -6.53 0.95
CA THR A 37 4.04 -6.96 0.51
C THR A 37 2.98 -6.09 1.17
N TYR A 38 2.05 -5.60 0.37
CA TYR A 38 0.92 -4.78 0.76
C TYR A 38 -0.36 -5.50 0.37
N GLU A 39 -1.40 -5.31 1.18
CA GLU A 39 -2.76 -5.75 0.87
C GLU A 39 -3.68 -4.54 0.72
N TYR A 40 -4.91 -4.77 0.26
CA TYR A 40 -5.91 -3.71 0.19
C TYR A 40 -6.15 -3.08 1.58
N GLY A 41 -6.24 -1.76 1.61
CA GLY A 41 -6.33 -0.97 2.83
C GLY A 41 -4.97 -0.56 3.43
N ASP A 42 -3.84 -1.06 2.92
CA ASP A 42 -2.53 -0.55 3.31
C ASP A 42 -2.16 0.75 2.57
N TYR A 43 -1.41 1.60 3.25
CA TYR A 43 -0.79 2.79 2.67
C TYR A 43 0.65 2.49 2.25
N LEU A 44 1.02 2.91 1.04
CA LEU A 44 2.41 2.84 0.58
C LEU A 44 3.24 3.88 1.34
N SER A 45 4.31 3.43 1.98
CA SER A 45 5.28 4.29 2.64
C SER A 45 6.67 4.06 2.06
N ILE A 46 7.32 5.13 1.65
CA ILE A 46 8.60 5.13 0.95
C ILE A 46 9.59 5.93 1.79
N ASN A 47 10.69 5.28 2.19
CA ASN A 47 11.86 5.94 2.77
C ASN A 47 12.85 6.26 1.65
N ILE A 48 13.34 7.50 1.65
CA ILE A 48 14.27 8.03 0.66
C ILE A 48 15.47 8.59 1.42
N LEU A 49 16.65 8.05 1.15
CA LEU A 49 17.93 8.56 1.64
C LEU A 49 18.68 9.18 0.46
N VAL A 50 18.89 10.50 0.51
CA VAL A 50 19.71 11.23 -0.48
C VAL A 50 21.13 11.44 0.06
N PRO A 51 22.14 11.45 -0.83
CA PRO A 51 23.54 11.53 -0.43
C PRO A 51 23.95 12.87 0.18
N ASP A 52 23.26 13.94 -0.24
CA ASP A 52 23.42 15.32 0.20
C ASP A 52 22.14 16.10 -0.14
N LEU A 53 22.14 17.42 0.06
CA LEU A 53 21.02 18.32 -0.29
C LEU A 53 21.35 19.19 -1.52
N SER A 54 22.20 18.71 -2.43
CA SER A 54 22.65 19.46 -3.61
C SER A 54 21.53 19.68 -4.63
N SER A 55 20.67 18.66 -4.83
CA SER A 55 19.40 18.79 -5.55
C SER A 55 18.25 19.02 -4.58
N LYS A 56 17.31 19.89 -4.97
CA LYS A 56 16.13 20.20 -4.17
C LYS A 56 14.98 19.21 -4.37
N MET A 57 15.08 18.32 -5.35
CA MET A 57 13.99 17.43 -5.73
C MET A 57 14.46 16.01 -6.03
N VAL A 58 13.65 15.04 -5.63
CA VAL A 58 13.67 13.65 -6.09
C VAL A 58 12.49 13.47 -7.05
N ILE A 59 12.72 12.82 -8.18
CA ILE A 59 11.68 12.47 -9.15
C ILE A 59 11.41 10.98 -9.03
N LEU A 60 10.16 10.61 -8.72
CA LEU A 60 9.73 9.21 -8.70
C LEU A 60 8.90 8.87 -9.95
N HIS A 61 9.08 7.66 -10.45
CA HIS A 61 8.14 7.00 -11.36
C HIS A 61 7.71 5.68 -10.74
N ILE A 62 6.39 5.45 -10.69
CA ILE A 62 5.82 4.17 -10.27
C ILE A 62 5.46 3.39 -11.52
N ILE A 63 5.89 2.14 -11.58
CA ILE A 63 5.57 1.20 -12.64
C ILE A 63 4.67 0.15 -12.04
N ASP A 64 3.48 0.00 -12.61
CA ASP A 64 2.50 -0.98 -12.15
C ASP A 64 2.82 -2.40 -12.60
N SER A 65 2.03 -3.37 -12.12
CA SER A 65 2.18 -4.80 -12.43
C SER A 65 2.00 -5.11 -13.91
N SER A 66 1.41 -4.20 -14.70
CA SER A 66 1.27 -4.30 -16.16
C SER A 66 2.41 -3.63 -16.93
N ASN A 67 3.45 -3.16 -16.23
CA ASN A 67 4.56 -2.36 -16.73
C ASN A 67 4.19 -0.96 -17.25
N LYS A 68 3.01 -0.44 -16.91
CA LYS A 68 2.63 0.94 -17.23
C LYS A 68 3.27 1.89 -16.21
N THR A 69 3.86 2.97 -16.72
CA THR A 69 4.60 3.95 -15.91
C THR A 69 3.70 5.16 -15.59
N SER A 70 3.77 5.65 -14.37
CA SER A 70 3.08 6.87 -13.92
C SER A 70 3.66 8.14 -14.56
N ALA A 71 2.93 9.25 -14.44
CA ALA A 71 3.55 10.57 -14.56
C ALA A 71 4.64 10.75 -13.48
N PRO A 72 5.62 11.65 -13.69
CA PRO A 72 6.66 11.93 -12.69
C PRO A 72 6.04 12.54 -11.43
N ILE A 73 6.44 12.01 -10.27
CA ILE A 73 6.08 12.54 -8.95
C ILE A 73 7.29 13.32 -8.44
N ASN A 74 7.17 14.65 -8.46
CA ASN A 74 8.25 15.54 -8.02
C ASN A 74 8.14 15.78 -6.51
N LEU A 75 9.13 15.31 -5.76
CA LEU A 75 9.17 15.41 -4.30
C LEU A 75 10.28 16.39 -3.87
N PRO A 76 9.93 17.55 -3.30
CA PRO A 76 10.90 18.43 -2.67
C PRO A 76 11.57 17.73 -1.48
N ILE A 77 12.90 17.83 -1.39
CA ILE A 77 13.68 17.27 -0.29
C ILE A 77 14.40 18.39 0.46
N THR A 78 14.24 18.41 1.79
CA THR A 78 14.88 19.38 2.70
C THR A 78 15.81 18.71 3.72
N GLN A 79 15.79 17.38 3.80
CA GLN A 79 16.56 16.58 4.73
C GLN A 79 17.03 15.28 4.05
N THR A 80 18.18 14.76 4.47
CA THR A 80 18.81 13.63 3.78
C THR A 80 18.00 12.34 3.90
N ASN A 81 17.24 12.16 4.97
CA ASN A 81 16.31 11.04 5.15
C ASN A 81 14.88 11.55 5.19
N THR A 82 14.06 11.16 4.21
CA THR A 82 12.66 11.57 4.11
C THR A 82 11.77 10.34 3.94
N THR A 83 10.70 10.26 4.74
CA THR A 83 9.64 9.29 4.56
C THR A 83 8.41 9.98 4.01
N ILE A 84 7.82 9.42 2.96
CA ILE A 84 6.50 9.82 2.46
C ILE A 84 5.53 8.65 2.57
N THR A 85 4.25 8.98 2.74
CA THR A 85 3.16 8.00 2.76
C THR A 85 2.07 8.49 1.83
N THR A 86 1.43 7.58 1.08
CA THR A 86 0.30 7.93 0.22
C THR A 86 -0.86 8.51 1.04
N PRO A 87 -1.65 9.43 0.47
CA PRO A 87 -2.80 10.00 1.18
C PRO A 87 -3.98 9.03 1.29
N VAL A 88 -4.02 8.02 0.42
CA VAL A 88 -5.05 6.97 0.37
C VAL A 88 -4.38 5.59 0.37
N PRO A 89 -5.05 4.56 0.89
CA PRO A 89 -4.55 3.20 0.82
C PRO A 89 -4.78 2.59 -0.58
N PHE A 90 -4.26 1.39 -0.79
CA PHE A 90 -4.57 0.61 -1.98
C PHE A 90 -6.02 0.09 -1.95
N TYR A 91 -6.81 0.46 -2.95
CA TYR A 91 -8.15 -0.07 -3.19
C TYR A 91 -8.17 -1.02 -4.38
N LYS A 92 -8.97 -2.07 -4.27
CA LYS A 92 -9.12 -3.11 -5.30
C LYS A 92 -9.56 -2.56 -6.66
N ILE A 93 -10.38 -1.51 -6.67
CA ILE A 93 -10.88 -0.88 -7.89
C ILE A 93 -9.82 -0.07 -8.66
N ASN A 94 -8.68 0.24 -8.04
CA ASN A 94 -7.64 1.07 -8.64
C ASN A 94 -6.29 0.35 -8.81
N PHE A 95 -6.07 -0.73 -8.06
CA PHE A 95 -4.79 -1.41 -8.01
C PHE A 95 -4.96 -2.92 -8.18
N ASP A 96 -4.40 -3.42 -9.28
CA ASP A 96 -4.32 -4.84 -9.54
C ASP A 96 -3.20 -5.49 -8.68
N PRO A 97 -3.37 -6.74 -8.24
CA PRO A 97 -2.28 -7.48 -7.61
C PRO A 97 -1.06 -7.62 -8.55
N GLY A 98 0.11 -7.76 -7.95
CA GLY A 98 1.37 -8.01 -8.65
C GLY A 98 2.51 -7.13 -8.13
N THR A 99 3.65 -7.24 -8.81
CA THR A 99 4.87 -6.50 -8.45
C THR A 99 4.86 -5.11 -9.05
N TYR A 100 5.02 -4.11 -8.19
CA TYR A 100 5.21 -2.71 -8.55
C TYR A 100 6.68 -2.34 -8.39
N ARG A 101 7.15 -1.39 -9.19
CA ARG A 101 8.52 -0.85 -9.10
C ARG A 101 8.49 0.66 -8.96
N ILE A 102 9.31 1.17 -8.06
CA ILE A 102 9.54 2.60 -7.89
C ILE A 102 10.93 2.90 -8.41
N ASN A 103 11.02 3.76 -9.41
CA ASN A 103 12.28 4.33 -9.87
C ASN A 103 12.42 5.71 -9.27
N ALA A 104 13.56 5.98 -8.64
CA ALA A 104 13.88 7.30 -8.11
C ALA A 104 15.09 7.87 -8.83
N GLN A 105 15.03 9.16 -9.12
CA GLN A 105 16.13 9.95 -9.63
C GLN A 105 16.38 11.14 -8.71
N TYR A 106 17.65 11.37 -8.39
CA TYR A 106 18.14 12.52 -7.65
C TYR A 106 19.42 13.02 -8.30
N SER A 107 19.38 14.18 -8.95
CA SER A 107 20.49 14.64 -9.80
C SER A 107 20.85 13.57 -10.85
N ASN A 108 22.09 13.07 -10.84
CA ASN A 108 22.59 11.98 -11.68
C ASN A 108 22.41 10.58 -11.05
N PHE A 109 22.04 10.50 -9.77
CA PHE A 109 21.80 9.22 -9.11
C PHE A 109 20.44 8.67 -9.51
N THR A 110 20.40 7.39 -9.84
CA THR A 110 19.16 6.65 -10.05
C THR A 110 19.21 5.36 -9.24
N THR A 111 18.06 4.96 -8.72
CA THR A 111 17.90 3.70 -7.99
C THR A 111 16.48 3.20 -8.16
N SER A 112 16.23 1.95 -7.77
CA SER A 112 14.90 1.38 -7.81
C SER A 112 14.66 0.41 -6.67
N THR A 113 13.40 0.31 -6.26
CA THR A 113 12.92 -0.72 -5.32
C THR A 113 11.59 -1.27 -5.80
N SER A 114 11.18 -2.40 -5.24
CA SER A 114 9.94 -3.09 -5.59
C SER A 114 9.19 -3.55 -4.36
N PHE A 115 7.88 -3.63 -4.52
CA PHE A 115 6.93 -4.16 -3.56
C PHE A 115 5.81 -4.89 -4.31
N ASP A 116 5.14 -5.80 -3.62
CA ASP A 116 4.01 -6.54 -4.16
C ASP A 116 2.70 -6.03 -3.56
N ILE A 117 1.65 -5.96 -4.37
CA ILE A 117 0.26 -5.88 -3.92
C ILE A 117 -0.35 -7.27 -4.08
N ILE A 118 -0.98 -7.79 -3.02
CA ILE A 118 -1.70 -9.07 -3.05
C ILE A 118 -3.19 -8.85 -2.78
N ASP A 119 -4.02 -9.68 -3.42
CA ASP A 119 -5.41 -9.85 -3.00
C ASP A 119 -5.46 -10.90 -1.88
N SER A 120 -5.38 -10.45 -0.63
CA SER A 120 -5.51 -11.31 0.55
C SER A 120 -6.97 -11.70 0.86
N GLY A 121 -7.93 -11.19 0.08
CA GLY A 121 -9.36 -11.26 0.39
C GLY A 121 -9.82 -10.22 1.42
N LYS A 122 -8.91 -9.39 1.95
CA LYS A 122 -9.25 -8.27 2.83
C LYS A 122 -10.05 -7.22 2.06
N ILE A 123 -11.17 -6.81 2.64
CA ILE A 123 -12.03 -5.79 2.06
C ILE A 123 -11.59 -4.42 2.57
N ALA A 124 -11.25 -3.52 1.65
CA ALA A 124 -11.00 -2.10 1.91
C ALA A 124 -11.95 -1.28 1.04
N ILE A 125 -12.72 -0.39 1.66
CA ILE A 125 -13.79 0.34 0.98
C ILE A 125 -13.35 1.80 0.79
N PRO A 126 -13.45 2.34 -0.44
CA PRO A 126 -13.17 3.74 -0.71
C PRO A 126 -13.96 4.69 0.20
N VAL A 127 -13.30 5.73 0.70
CA VAL A 127 -13.89 6.68 1.66
C VAL A 127 -15.08 7.43 1.06
N GLU A 128 -15.10 7.59 -0.27
CA GLU A 128 -16.18 8.19 -1.04
C GLU A 128 -17.49 7.41 -0.81
N LEU A 129 -17.44 6.08 -0.84
CA LEU A 129 -18.60 5.22 -0.59
C LEU A 129 -19.06 5.27 0.86
N LYS A 130 -18.11 5.44 1.79
CA LYS A 130 -18.40 5.64 3.22
C LYS A 130 -19.13 6.96 3.47
N SER A 131 -18.85 7.99 2.68
CA SER A 131 -19.55 9.28 2.78
C SER A 131 -21.04 9.19 2.40
N LEU A 132 -21.41 8.24 1.53
CA LEU A 132 -22.80 8.02 1.13
C LEU A 132 -23.70 7.58 2.30
N VAL A 133 -23.14 6.91 3.31
CA VAL A 133 -23.90 6.52 4.50
C VAL A 133 -24.40 7.72 5.28
N LYS A 134 -23.61 8.79 5.36
CA LYS A 134 -24.02 10.02 6.04
C LYS A 134 -25.24 10.65 5.37
N THR A 135 -25.31 10.56 4.05
CA THR A 135 -26.46 11.03 3.27
C THR A 135 -27.67 10.12 3.47
N LEU A 136 -27.48 8.79 3.59
CA LEU A 136 -28.56 7.87 3.92
C LEU A 136 -29.21 8.29 5.25
N GLU A 137 -28.43 8.46 6.33
CA GLU A 137 -28.95 8.78 7.67
C GLU A 137 -29.84 10.03 7.72
N GLN A 138 -29.60 11.00 6.84
CA GLN A 138 -30.36 12.25 6.78
C GLN A 138 -31.51 12.20 5.76
N GLY A 139 -31.62 11.12 5.00
CA GLY A 139 -32.52 10.97 3.86
C GLY A 139 -33.38 9.71 3.93
N ASP A 140 -33.51 9.02 2.79
CA ASP A 140 -34.30 7.79 2.70
C ASP A 140 -33.61 6.65 3.46
N GLN A 141 -34.35 6.06 4.41
CA GLN A 141 -33.92 4.94 5.25
C GLN A 141 -34.58 3.61 4.84
N SER A 142 -35.19 3.59 3.65
CA SER A 142 -35.74 2.39 3.03
C SER A 142 -34.67 1.34 2.76
N ASP A 143 -35.08 0.08 2.67
CA ASP A 143 -34.18 -1.02 2.32
C ASP A 143 -33.56 -0.80 0.93
N ASN A 144 -34.28 -0.14 0.02
CA ASN A 144 -33.77 0.25 -1.30
C ASN A 144 -32.56 1.20 -1.21
N ALA A 145 -32.62 2.19 -0.31
CA ALA A 145 -31.56 3.17 -0.16
C ALA A 145 -30.25 2.51 0.32
N TYR A 146 -30.33 1.68 1.36
CA TYR A 146 -29.16 0.94 1.85
C TYR A 146 -28.66 -0.13 0.88
N THR A 147 -29.56 -0.86 0.20
CA THR A 147 -29.16 -1.89 -0.77
C THR A 147 -28.50 -1.28 -2.01
N SER A 148 -28.73 0.00 -2.31
CA SER A 148 -28.03 0.69 -3.41
C SER A 148 -26.52 0.77 -3.16
N LEU A 149 -26.10 1.06 -1.93
CA LEU A 149 -24.68 1.03 -1.56
C LEU A 149 -24.12 -0.40 -1.61
N ILE A 150 -24.87 -1.40 -1.14
CA ILE A 150 -24.44 -2.81 -1.24
C ILE A 150 -24.25 -3.21 -2.71
N ARG A 151 -25.18 -2.84 -3.60
CA ARG A 151 -25.08 -3.10 -5.04
C ARG A 151 -23.81 -2.49 -5.63
N GLU A 152 -23.49 -1.25 -5.27
CA GLU A 152 -22.28 -0.58 -5.73
C GLU A 152 -21.02 -1.35 -5.30
N LEU A 153 -20.92 -1.71 -4.02
CA LEU A 153 -19.81 -2.50 -3.49
C LEU A 153 -19.63 -3.87 -4.18
N VAL A 154 -20.74 -4.53 -4.53
CA VAL A 154 -20.71 -5.83 -5.22
C VAL A 154 -20.39 -5.67 -6.71
N ASN A 155 -20.99 -4.69 -7.39
CA ASN A 155 -20.77 -4.42 -8.81
C ASN A 155 -19.32 -4.02 -9.09
N ASP A 156 -18.73 -3.22 -8.21
CA ASP A 156 -17.32 -2.83 -8.27
C ASP A 156 -16.36 -3.95 -7.83
N LYS A 157 -16.90 -5.12 -7.45
CA LYS A 157 -16.15 -6.28 -6.96
C LYS A 157 -15.29 -5.98 -5.74
N ILE A 158 -15.65 -4.95 -4.97
CA ILE A 158 -15.07 -4.65 -3.66
C ILE A 158 -15.48 -5.75 -2.68
N ILE A 159 -16.77 -6.14 -2.70
CA ILE A 159 -17.29 -7.32 -2.02
C ILE A 159 -17.59 -8.39 -3.05
N ASP A 160 -16.75 -9.43 -3.09
CA ASP A 160 -16.93 -10.53 -4.03
C ASP A 160 -18.00 -11.52 -3.54
N ILE A 161 -19.11 -11.59 -4.28
CA ILE A 161 -20.24 -12.51 -4.08
C ILE A 161 -20.43 -13.33 -5.36
N PRO A 162 -20.06 -14.62 -5.36
CA PRO A 162 -20.24 -15.49 -6.52
C PRO A 162 -21.71 -15.58 -6.93
N ASN A 163 -21.98 -15.48 -8.24
CA ASN A 163 -23.32 -15.57 -8.82
C ASN A 163 -24.31 -14.54 -8.25
N TYR A 164 -23.83 -13.33 -7.93
CA TYR A 164 -24.71 -12.25 -7.51
C TYR A 164 -25.78 -11.94 -8.57
N VAL A 165 -27.04 -11.94 -8.13
CA VAL A 165 -28.20 -11.50 -8.91
C VAL A 165 -28.95 -10.48 -8.06
N GLN A 166 -29.23 -9.33 -8.65
CA GLN A 166 -29.96 -8.27 -7.97
C GLN A 166 -31.38 -8.72 -7.60
N SER A 167 -31.81 -8.45 -6.37
CA SER A 167 -33.17 -8.77 -5.93
C SER A 167 -34.20 -7.72 -6.37
N ASN A 168 -35.38 -8.19 -6.81
CA ASN A 168 -36.55 -7.33 -7.04
C ASN A 168 -37.33 -7.01 -5.76
N GLN A 169 -36.96 -7.63 -4.64
CA GLN A 169 -37.51 -7.35 -3.30
C GLN A 169 -36.34 -7.11 -2.34
N PRO A 170 -35.78 -5.89 -2.35
CA PRO A 170 -34.63 -5.57 -1.52
C PRO A 170 -35.02 -5.61 -0.05
N HIS A 171 -34.16 -6.21 0.78
CA HIS A 171 -34.42 -6.41 2.19
C HIS A 171 -33.14 -6.25 3.02
N ILE A 172 -33.22 -5.43 4.07
CA ILE A 172 -32.20 -5.32 5.10
C ILE A 172 -32.85 -5.45 6.48
N PRO A 173 -32.39 -6.39 7.32
CA PRO A 173 -32.90 -6.49 8.68
C PRO A 173 -32.69 -5.21 9.47
N GLN A 174 -33.70 -4.80 10.25
CA GLN A 174 -33.64 -3.54 11.00
C GLN A 174 -32.43 -3.47 11.95
N TRP A 175 -32.06 -4.60 12.57
CA TRP A 175 -30.89 -4.68 13.46
C TRP A 175 -29.57 -4.46 12.72
N PHE A 176 -29.52 -4.69 11.41
CA PHE A 176 -28.31 -4.53 10.62
C PHE A 176 -28.04 -3.09 10.20
N LYS A 177 -29.09 -2.26 10.05
CA LYS A 177 -28.96 -0.85 9.59
C LYS A 177 -27.97 -0.03 10.44
N ASN A 178 -27.89 -0.28 11.75
CA ASN A 178 -26.93 0.39 12.63
C ASN A 178 -25.45 0.08 12.29
N ASN A 179 -25.16 -1.06 11.64
CA ASN A 179 -23.79 -1.39 11.24
C ASN A 179 -23.27 -0.47 10.14
N PHE A 180 -24.15 0.07 9.28
CA PHE A 180 -23.75 1.09 8.30
C PHE A 180 -23.23 2.33 9.01
N LYS A 181 -23.97 2.80 10.03
CA LYS A 181 -23.56 3.94 10.85
C LYS A 181 -22.22 3.69 11.54
N TRP A 182 -22.11 2.56 12.25
CA TRP A 182 -20.88 2.20 12.95
C TRP A 182 -19.70 2.06 11.99
N TRP A 183 -19.92 1.54 10.79
CA TRP A 183 -18.91 1.53 9.74
C TRP A 183 -18.55 2.95 9.28
N ALA A 184 -19.53 3.81 9.01
CA ALA A 184 -19.32 5.20 8.59
C ALA A 184 -18.56 6.05 9.63
N ASP A 185 -18.80 5.80 10.90
CA ASP A 185 -18.11 6.43 12.03
C ASP A 185 -16.78 5.73 12.39
N SER A 186 -16.36 4.74 11.59
CA SER A 186 -15.12 3.96 11.80
C SER A 186 -15.06 3.16 13.10
N SER A 187 -16.21 2.90 13.72
CA SER A 187 -16.35 1.99 14.86
C SER A 187 -16.28 0.51 14.44
N ILE A 188 -16.59 0.22 13.17
CA ILE A 188 -16.39 -1.09 12.52
C ILE A 188 -15.46 -0.88 11.32
N SER A 189 -14.51 -1.80 11.13
CA SER A 189 -13.59 -1.74 10.00
C SER A 189 -14.29 -2.04 8.67
N ASP A 190 -13.73 -1.56 7.56
CA ASP A 190 -14.22 -1.90 6.22
C ASP A 190 -14.29 -3.42 6.00
N ASN A 191 -13.29 -4.14 6.53
CA ASN A 191 -13.21 -5.58 6.40
C ASN A 191 -14.33 -6.28 7.16
N ASP A 192 -14.58 -5.89 8.42
CA ASP A 192 -15.66 -6.49 9.22
C ASP A 192 -17.04 -6.17 8.65
N PHE A 193 -17.26 -4.94 8.21
CA PHE A 193 -18.50 -4.51 7.57
C PHE A 193 -18.75 -5.27 6.26
N GLY A 194 -17.73 -5.33 5.38
CA GLY A 194 -17.82 -6.04 4.10
C GLY A 194 -18.00 -7.56 4.28
N MET A 195 -17.29 -8.17 5.23
CA MET A 195 -17.45 -9.60 5.55
C MET A 195 -18.84 -9.90 6.11
N ALA A 196 -19.39 -9.03 6.95
CA ALA A 196 -20.76 -9.18 7.45
C ALA A 196 -21.79 -9.12 6.31
N ILE A 197 -21.69 -8.14 5.40
CA ILE A 197 -22.55 -8.05 4.21
C ILE A 197 -22.43 -9.33 3.37
N LYS A 198 -21.20 -9.74 3.04
CA LYS A 198 -20.93 -10.95 2.25
C LYS A 198 -21.60 -12.17 2.85
N TYR A 199 -21.43 -12.39 4.16
CA TYR A 199 -22.04 -13.50 4.87
C TYR A 199 -23.58 -13.42 4.87
N LEU A 200 -24.16 -12.26 5.17
CA LEU A 200 -25.61 -12.10 5.27
C LEU A 200 -26.31 -12.27 3.91
N MET A 201 -25.69 -11.82 2.82
CA MET A 201 -26.17 -12.07 1.46
C MET A 201 -26.07 -13.55 1.09
N GLN A 202 -24.96 -14.22 1.41
CA GLN A 202 -24.81 -15.67 1.18
C GLN A 202 -25.84 -16.50 1.95
N LYS A 203 -26.31 -16.02 3.12
CA LYS A 203 -27.37 -16.66 3.90
C LYS A 203 -28.79 -16.25 3.48
N GLY A 204 -28.94 -15.37 2.49
CA GLY A 204 -30.24 -14.85 2.06
C GLY A 204 -30.94 -14.00 3.12
N ILE A 205 -30.19 -13.47 4.10
CA ILE A 205 -30.71 -12.60 5.16
C ILE A 205 -30.79 -11.15 4.65
N ILE A 206 -29.82 -10.73 3.85
CA ILE A 206 -29.87 -9.47 3.07
C ILE A 206 -30.13 -9.83 1.61
N LEU A 207 -31.06 -9.13 0.98
CA LEU A 207 -31.34 -9.21 -0.44
C LEU A 207 -31.10 -7.82 -1.04
N ALA A 208 -30.13 -7.69 -1.93
CA ALA A 208 -29.77 -6.41 -2.56
C ALA A 208 -30.02 -6.46 -4.05
#